data_AF-A0A1J5Q6T4-F1
#
_entry.id   AF-A0A1J5Q6T4-F1
#
_cell.length_a   1.000
_cell.length_b   1.000
_cell.length_c   1.000
_cell.angle_alpha   90.00
_cell.angle_beta   90.00
_cell.angle_gamma   90.00
#
_symmetry.space_group_name_H-M   'P 1'
#
loop_
_entity.id
_entity.type
_entity.pdbx_description
1 polymer ?
#
loop_
_entity_poly.entity_id
_entity_poly.type
_entity_poly.pdbx_seq_one_letter_code
_entity_poly.pdbx_strand_id
1 'polypeptide(L)'
;MGEARNWGLYLSASRGKTSIGIEEPALFSEPGVFLVSPDQSIYYLSVQSMPFVRPSFSEMVQALDFVIRNDYPARGEYTGAV
;
A
#
# COMPACT_ATOMS: atom_id res chain seq x y z
N MET A 1 -6.92 2.14 14.63
CA MET A 1 -6.98 3.23 13.63
C MET A 1 -5.81 4.20 13.70
N GLY A 2 -5.25 4.52 14.87
CA GLY A 2 -4.02 5.34 14.95
C GLY A 2 -2.86 4.74 14.14
N GLU A 3 -2.70 3.42 14.19
CA GLU A 3 -1.72 2.70 13.37
C GLU A 3 -1.92 2.92 11.88
N ALA A 4 -3.15 2.79 11.36
CA ALA A 4 -3.43 3.05 9.94
C ALA A 4 -3.00 4.46 9.51
N ARG A 5 -3.21 5.47 10.37
CA ARG A 5 -2.75 6.84 10.12
C ARG A 5 -1.23 6.97 10.17
N ASN A 6 -0.56 6.25 11.06
CA ASN A 6 0.91 6.22 11.11
C ASN A 6 1.51 5.62 9.82
N TRP A 7 0.79 4.70 9.17
CA TRP A 7 1.13 4.15 7.85
C TRP A 7 0.65 5.03 6.67
N GLY A 8 0.06 6.20 6.94
CA GLY A 8 -0.46 7.10 5.90
C GLY A 8 -1.75 6.64 5.23
N LEU A 9 -2.41 5.58 5.73
CA LEU A 9 -3.63 5.06 5.14
C LEU A 9 -4.83 5.99 5.37
N TYR A 10 -5.75 5.99 4.40
CA TYR A 10 -7.03 6.67 4.52
C TYR A 10 -7.97 5.88 5.43
N LEU A 11 -8.90 6.60 6.08
CA LEU A 11 -9.98 5.99 6.87
C LEU A 11 -11.31 6.31 6.22
N SER A 12 -12.18 5.31 6.16
CA SER A 12 -13.53 5.41 5.60
C SER A 12 -14.55 5.02 6.66
N ALA A 13 -15.69 5.71 6.65
CA ALA A 13 -16.86 5.34 7.43
C ALA A 13 -17.70 4.34 6.62
N SER A 14 -18.31 3.38 7.33
CA SER A 14 -19.21 2.38 6.73
C SER A 14 -20.32 3.05 5.93
N ARG A 15 -20.67 2.45 4.79
CA ARG A 15 -21.91 2.77 4.07
C ARG A 15 -22.99 1.71 4.27
N GLY A 16 -22.82 0.84 5.28
CA GLY A 16 -23.70 -0.27 5.60
C GLY A 16 -23.28 -1.54 4.86
N LYS A 17 -24.24 -2.17 4.17
CA LYS A 17 -24.05 -3.45 3.50
C LYS A 17 -23.53 -3.25 2.07
N THR A 18 -22.45 -3.94 1.72
CA THR A 18 -21.87 -3.90 0.37
C THR A 18 -22.72 -4.63 -0.66
N SER A 19 -22.40 -4.46 -1.96
CA SER A 19 -23.07 -5.14 -3.07
C SER A 19 -22.96 -6.67 -3.04
N ILE A 20 -22.01 -7.22 -2.27
CA ILE A 20 -21.85 -8.67 -2.05
C ILE A 20 -22.41 -9.14 -0.69
N GLY A 21 -23.12 -8.26 0.01
CA GLY A 21 -23.85 -8.60 1.22
C GLY A 21 -23.03 -8.63 2.51
N ILE A 22 -21.83 -8.06 2.51
CA ILE A 22 -20.98 -7.94 3.71
C ILE A 22 -21.29 -6.62 4.42
N GLU A 23 -21.42 -6.66 5.74
CA GLU A 23 -21.59 -5.45 6.57
C GLU A 23 -20.22 -4.87 6.91
N GLU A 24 -19.97 -3.62 6.52
CA GLU A 24 -18.70 -2.95 6.78
C GLU A 24 -18.61 -2.46 8.24
N PRO A 25 -17.44 -2.56 8.89
CA PRO A 25 -17.21 -1.93 10.19
C PRO A 25 -17.51 -0.43 10.12
N ALA A 26 -18.08 0.15 11.19
CA ALA A 26 -18.46 1.57 11.24
C ALA A 26 -17.34 2.54 10.80
N LEU A 27 -16.08 2.16 11.07
CA LEU A 27 -14.88 2.84 10.61
C LEU A 27 -13.86 1.77 10.22
N PHE A 28 -13.20 1.93 9.06
CA PHE A 28 -12.15 1.04 8.58
C PHE A 28 -11.05 1.82 7.84
N SER A 29 -9.91 1.19 7.62
CA SER A 29 -8.83 1.74 6.80
C SER A 29 -8.97 1.30 5.34
N GLU A 30 -8.74 2.22 4.42
CA GLU A 30 -8.55 1.89 3.01
C GLU A 30 -7.24 1.13 2.80
N PRO A 31 -7.13 0.31 1.74
CA PRO A 31 -5.98 -0.56 1.54
C PRO A 31 -4.72 0.22 1.16
N GLY A 32 -3.59 -0.30 1.60
CA GLY A 32 -2.27 0.04 1.08
C GLY A 32 -1.42 -1.22 0.87
N VAL A 33 -0.46 -1.15 -0.04
CA VAL A 33 0.55 -2.19 -0.24
C VAL A 33 1.91 -1.57 0.01
N PHE A 34 2.73 -2.21 0.84
CA PHE A 34 4.07 -1.76 1.19
C PHE A 34 5.05 -2.92 0.96
N LEU A 35 6.14 -2.65 0.23
CA LEU A 35 7.28 -3.56 0.14
C LEU A 35 8.38 -2.98 1.03
N VAL A 36 8.79 -3.78 2.02
CA VAL A 36 9.76 -3.37 3.03
C VAL A 36 11.01 -4.22 2.85
N SER A 37 12.15 -3.57 2.72
CA SER A 37 13.45 -4.22 2.63
C SER A 37 13.86 -4.85 3.98
N PRO A 38 14.81 -5.79 4.02
CA PRO A 38 15.27 -6.41 5.27
C PRO A 38 15.82 -5.42 6.32
N ASP A 39 16.34 -4.27 5.89
CA ASP A 39 16.80 -3.18 6.75
C ASP A 39 15.67 -2.27 7.27
N GLN A 40 14.41 -2.65 7.02
CA GLN A 40 13.19 -1.93 7.39
C GLN A 40 12.96 -0.61 6.62
N SER A 41 13.70 -0.36 5.54
CA SER A 41 13.41 0.74 4.62
C SER A 41 12.22 0.42 3.69
N ILE A 42 11.53 1.45 3.23
CA ILE A 42 10.43 1.31 2.26
C ILE A 42 10.99 1.26 0.83
N TYR A 43 10.77 0.15 0.14
CA TYR A 43 11.16 -0.01 -1.26
C TYR A 43 10.09 0.50 -2.22
N TYR A 44 8.83 0.21 -1.90
CA TYR A 44 7.66 0.60 -2.68
C TYR A 44 6.47 0.77 -1.74
N LEU A 45 5.61 1.73 -2.07
CA LEU A 45 4.32 1.89 -1.42
C LEU A 45 3.24 2.28 -2.43
N SER A 46 2.03 1.78 -2.20
CA SER A 46 0.82 2.21 -2.91
C SER A 46 -0.30 2.37 -1.90
N VAL A 47 -0.59 3.61 -1.53
CA VAL A 47 -1.68 3.98 -0.62
C VAL A 47 -2.86 4.47 -1.44
N GLN A 48 -4.05 3.91 -1.19
CA GLN A 48 -5.24 4.22 -1.95
C GLN A 48 -6.34 4.79 -1.04
N SER A 49 -7.12 5.73 -1.58
CA SER A 49 -8.37 6.21 -0.96
C SER A 49 -9.60 5.59 -1.61
N MET A 50 -9.42 4.80 -2.68
CA MET A 50 -10.48 4.14 -3.42
C MET A 50 -10.30 2.62 -3.37
N PRO A 51 -11.39 1.83 -3.42
CA PRO A 51 -11.30 0.38 -3.26
C PRO A 51 -10.80 -0.36 -4.52
N PHE A 52 -10.69 0.34 -5.66
CA PHE A 52 -10.37 -0.21 -7.00
C PHE A 52 -8.93 0.13 -7.44
N VAL A 53 -8.48 -0.50 -8.54
CA VAL A 53 -7.15 -0.27 -9.17
C VAL A 53 -5.98 -0.58 -8.24
N ARG A 54 -6.11 -1.70 -7.52
CA ARG A 54 -5.03 -2.20 -6.67
C ARG A 54 -3.88 -2.75 -7.53
N PRO A 55 -2.63 -2.68 -7.06
CA PRO A 55 -1.49 -3.30 -7.74
C PRO A 55 -1.72 -4.79 -8.02
N SER A 56 -1.33 -5.23 -9.21
CA SER A 56 -1.38 -6.65 -9.60
C SER A 56 -0.27 -7.43 -8.92
N PHE A 57 -0.61 -8.31 -7.97
CA PHE A 57 0.39 -9.08 -7.23
C PHE A 57 1.21 -10.01 -8.13
N SER A 58 0.62 -10.56 -9.20
CA SER A 58 1.36 -11.41 -10.15
C SER A 58 2.45 -10.64 -10.90
N GLU A 59 2.18 -9.39 -11.28
CA GLU A 59 3.17 -8.51 -11.91
C GLU A 59 4.19 -8.03 -10.87
N MET A 60 3.76 -7.73 -9.64
CA MET A 60 4.67 -7.34 -8.57
C MET A 60 5.68 -8.44 -8.22
N VAL A 61 5.27 -9.71 -8.16
CA VAL A 61 6.18 -10.83 -7.89
C VAL A 61 7.23 -10.96 -9.00
N GLN A 62 6.83 -10.82 -10.26
CA GLN A 62 7.77 -10.83 -11.39
C GLN A 62 8.74 -9.65 -11.34
N ALA A 63 8.25 -8.46 -10.95
CA ALA A 63 9.11 -7.30 -10.75
C ALA A 63 10.09 -7.50 -9.58
N LEU A 64 9.66 -8.12 -8.49
CA LEU A 64 10.51 -8.46 -7.34
C LEU A 64 11.65 -9.40 -7.74
N ASP A 65 11.40 -10.40 -8.59
CA ASP A 65 12.46 -11.26 -9.12
C ASP A 65 13.55 -10.46 -9.85
N PHE A 66 13.15 -9.45 -10.63
CA PHE A 66 14.08 -8.55 -11.29
C PHE A 66 14.82 -7.65 -10.28
N VAL A 67 14.11 -7.05 -9.34
CA VAL A 67 14.67 -6.17 -8.31
C VAL A 67 15.74 -6.88 -7.52
N ILE A 68 15.43 -8.07 -6.99
CA ILE A 68 16.34 -8.87 -6.17
C ILE A 68 17.54 -9.32 -6.98
N ARG A 69 17.34 -9.81 -8.22
CA ARG A 69 18.43 -10.29 -9.07
C ARG A 69 19.44 -9.20 -9.42
N ASN A 70 18.97 -7.96 -9.60
CA ASN A 70 19.79 -6.87 -10.10
C ASN A 70 20.19 -5.86 -9.01
N ASP A 71 19.87 -6.13 -7.74
CA ASP A 71 20.04 -5.18 -6.63
C ASP A 71 19.49 -3.78 -7.00
N TYR A 72 18.30 -3.76 -7.61
CA TYR A 72 17.76 -2.54 -8.21
C TYR A 72 17.29 -1.59 -7.09
N PRO A 73 17.78 -0.35 -7.03
CA PRO A 73 17.49 0.53 -5.90
C PRO A 73 16.04 1.01 -5.89
N ALA A 74 15.56 1.36 -4.69
CA ALA A 74 14.32 2.12 -4.54
C ALA A 74 14.48 3.51 -5.20
N ARG A 75 13.35 4.19 -5.40
CA ARG A 75 13.30 5.57 -5.92
C ARG A 75 12.57 6.48 -4.94
N GLY A 76 12.79 7.78 -5.07
CA GLY A 76 12.19 8.78 -4.18
C GLY A 76 13.06 9.16 -2.97
N GLU A 77 14.34 8.82 -3.01
CA GLU A 77 15.29 9.05 -1.90
C GLU A 77 15.98 10.42 -1.94
N TYR A 78 15.50 11.37 -2.76
CA TYR A 78 16.12 12.69 -2.88
C TYR A 78 15.87 13.53 -1.62
N THR A 79 16.95 13.98 -0.98
CA THR A 79 16.92 14.78 0.26
C THR A 79 17.53 16.19 0.09
N GLY A 80 17.90 16.57 -1.14
CA GLY A 80 18.46 17.89 -1.44
C GLY A 80 17.40 18.99 -1.57
N ALA A 81 17.84 20.20 -1.90
CA ALA A 81 16.97 21.36 -2.09
C ALA A 81 16.20 21.29 -3.43
N VAL A 82 14.92 21.71 -3.41
CA VAL A 82 14.01 21.81 -4.56
C VAL A 82 13.56 23.25 -4.73
#